data_AF-A0A376ZV28-F1
#
_entry.id   AF-A0A376ZV28-F1
#
_cell.length_a   1.000
_cell.length_b   1.000
_cell.length_c   1.000
_cell.angle_alpha   90.00
_cell.angle_beta   90.00
_cell.angle_gamma   90.00
#
_symmetry.space_group_name_H-M   'P 1'
#
loop_
_entity.id
_entity.type
_entity.pdbx_description
1 polymer ?
#
loop_
_entity_poly.entity_id
_entity_poly.type
_entity_poly.pdbx_seq_one_letter_code
_entity_poly.pdbx_strand_id
1 'polypeptide(L)'
;MSEANIIHSRYGLRCEKLDKPLNLGWGLDNSAVLHCPGELPTGWLCDALDQIFIAAPQLSAVALPWAEWCEEPQALTLFGQVKSDIIHRTAFWQLPLWLSSPANRASGEMVFDAEREIYFPQRPPRPQGEVYRRYDPRIRRMLSFRIADPVSDAERFTRWMNDPRVEYFWEQSGSLEVQTAYLERQLTGKHAFPLIGCFDDRPFSYFEIYWAAEDRIGRHYSWQPFDRGLHLLVGEQQWRRGPLCAKLAARADTLPAAG
;
A
#
# COMPACT_ATOMS: atom_id res chain seq x y z
N MET A 1 -2.84 7.38 -14.81
CA MET A 1 -4.30 7.46 -14.55
C MET A 1 -4.82 6.03 -14.49
N SER A 2 -5.97 5.76 -13.85
CA SER A 2 -6.49 4.38 -13.84
C SER A 2 -6.94 3.99 -15.24
N GLU A 3 -6.61 2.79 -15.69
CA GLU A 3 -6.97 2.23 -16.99
C GLU A 3 -8.38 1.61 -17.02
N ALA A 4 -8.96 1.36 -15.85
CA ALA A 4 -10.39 1.08 -15.71
C ALA A 4 -11.15 2.29 -15.15
N ASN A 5 -12.44 2.37 -15.46
CA ASN A 5 -13.39 3.26 -14.79
C ASN A 5 -14.74 2.53 -14.67
N ILE A 6 -14.93 1.88 -13.54
CA ILE A 6 -16.06 1.00 -13.24
C ILE A 6 -17.14 1.80 -12.54
N ILE A 7 -18.30 1.88 -13.18
CA ILE A 7 -19.47 2.61 -12.71
C ILE A 7 -20.67 1.68 -12.57
N HIS A 8 -21.63 2.07 -11.73
CA HIS A 8 -22.96 1.47 -11.76
C HIS A 8 -23.74 2.00 -12.97
N SER A 9 -24.33 1.07 -13.72
CA SER A 9 -25.25 1.33 -14.82
C SER A 9 -26.60 0.68 -14.53
N ARG A 10 -27.62 0.96 -15.35
CA ARG A 10 -28.97 0.42 -15.19
C ARG A 10 -29.02 -1.13 -15.14
N TYR A 11 -28.02 -1.80 -15.69
CA TYR A 11 -27.97 -3.27 -15.84
C TYR A 11 -26.80 -3.93 -15.09
N GLY A 12 -26.16 -3.23 -14.13
CA GLY A 12 -25.01 -3.75 -13.38
C GLY A 12 -23.78 -2.85 -13.51
N LEU A 13 -22.58 -3.42 -13.33
CA LEU A 13 -21.33 -2.66 -13.48
C LEU A 13 -20.95 -2.51 -14.96
N ARG A 14 -20.44 -1.34 -15.33
CA ARG A 14 -19.95 -1.01 -16.68
C ARG A 14 -18.56 -0.42 -16.59
N CYS A 15 -17.69 -0.72 -17.56
CA CYS A 15 -16.44 0.00 -17.74
C CYS A 15 -16.65 1.13 -18.76
N GLU A 16 -16.58 2.40 -18.33
CA GLU A 16 -16.73 3.54 -19.25
C GLU A 16 -15.62 3.58 -20.30
N LYS A 17 -14.37 3.27 -19.92
CA LYS A 17 -13.23 3.32 -20.82
C LYS A 17 -13.26 2.27 -21.94
N LEU A 18 -13.86 1.12 -21.69
CA LEU A 18 -14.06 0.08 -22.71
C LEU A 18 -15.36 0.28 -23.51
N ASP A 19 -16.21 1.21 -23.07
CA ASP A 19 -17.58 1.41 -23.56
C ASP A 19 -18.43 0.13 -23.56
N LYS A 20 -18.15 -0.81 -22.63
CA LYS A 20 -18.76 -2.14 -22.56
C LYS A 20 -19.34 -2.45 -21.18
N PRO A 21 -20.50 -3.14 -21.09
CA PRO A 21 -20.98 -3.68 -19.81
C PRO A 21 -20.00 -4.75 -19.31
N LEU A 22 -19.79 -4.81 -17.99
CA LEU A 22 -19.07 -5.92 -17.38
C LEU A 22 -20.08 -7.02 -17.06
N ASN A 23 -19.87 -8.19 -17.65
CA ASN A 23 -20.68 -9.35 -17.33
C ASN A 23 -20.17 -9.98 -16.02
N LEU A 24 -20.92 -9.72 -14.94
CA LEU A 24 -20.64 -10.25 -13.61
C LEU A 24 -21.72 -11.24 -13.19
N GLY A 25 -21.34 -12.50 -13.01
CA GLY A 25 -22.18 -13.49 -12.34
C GLY A 25 -22.02 -13.36 -10.81
N TRP A 26 -23.11 -13.40 -10.04
CA TRP A 26 -23.06 -13.31 -8.58
C TRP A 26 -23.29 -14.68 -7.94
N GLY A 27 -22.41 -15.07 -7.03
CA GLY A 27 -22.55 -16.25 -6.19
C GLY A 27 -23.27 -15.94 -4.88
N LEU A 28 -23.99 -16.93 -4.33
CA LEU A 28 -24.64 -16.83 -3.01
C LEU A 28 -23.63 -16.77 -1.84
N ASP A 29 -22.37 -17.14 -2.10
CA ASP A 29 -21.23 -17.10 -1.17
C ASP A 29 -20.53 -15.73 -1.15
N ASN A 30 -21.17 -14.70 -1.72
CA ASN A 30 -20.59 -13.38 -1.97
C ASN A 30 -19.36 -13.41 -2.88
N SER A 31 -19.19 -14.42 -3.72
CA SER A 31 -18.24 -14.36 -4.83
C SER A 31 -18.89 -13.72 -6.06
N ALA A 32 -18.06 -13.30 -7.02
CA ALA A 32 -18.51 -12.95 -8.35
C ALA A 32 -17.64 -13.62 -9.41
N VAL A 33 -18.20 -13.84 -10.60
CA VAL A 33 -17.48 -14.28 -11.79
C VAL A 33 -17.36 -13.10 -12.74
N LEU A 34 -16.14 -12.69 -13.10
CA LEU A 34 -15.91 -11.68 -14.12
C LEU A 34 -15.55 -12.36 -15.43
N HIS A 35 -16.45 -12.25 -16.41
CA HIS A 35 -16.22 -12.77 -17.75
C HIS A 35 -15.31 -11.85 -18.56
N CYS A 36 -14.51 -12.43 -19.46
CA CYS A 36 -13.54 -11.70 -20.25
C CYS A 36 -14.24 -10.76 -21.26
N PRO A 37 -14.02 -9.43 -21.20
CA PRO A 37 -14.69 -8.48 -22.10
C PRO A 37 -14.03 -8.36 -23.49
N GLY A 38 -13.05 -9.21 -23.79
CA GLY A 38 -12.23 -9.21 -25.01
C GLY A 38 -10.89 -8.51 -24.79
N GLU A 39 -10.39 -7.80 -25.80
CA GLU A 39 -9.12 -7.08 -25.73
C GLU A 39 -9.12 -6.00 -24.63
N LEU A 40 -8.02 -5.94 -23.88
CA LEU A 40 -7.86 -5.08 -22.71
C LEU A 40 -6.61 -4.20 -22.82
N PRO A 41 -6.69 -2.92 -22.39
CA PRO A 41 -5.52 -2.10 -22.17
C PRO A 41 -4.60 -2.68 -21.09
N THR A 42 -3.29 -2.40 -21.19
CA THR A 42 -2.31 -2.76 -20.16
C THR A 42 -2.68 -2.16 -18.81
N GLY A 43 -2.70 -2.97 -17.75
CA GLY A 43 -3.03 -2.56 -16.38
C GLY A 43 -4.53 -2.53 -16.07
N TRP A 44 -5.39 -2.76 -17.07
CA TRP A 44 -6.85 -2.70 -16.91
C TRP A 44 -7.37 -3.70 -15.87
N LEU A 45 -6.89 -4.95 -15.89
CA LEU A 45 -7.44 -6.01 -15.03
C LEU A 45 -7.25 -5.71 -13.54
N CYS A 46 -6.06 -5.24 -13.16
CA CYS A 46 -5.75 -4.83 -11.80
C CYS A 46 -6.69 -3.70 -11.34
N ASP A 47 -6.85 -2.67 -12.16
CA ASP A 47 -7.70 -1.54 -11.85
C ASP A 47 -9.19 -1.92 -11.78
N ALA A 48 -9.65 -2.79 -12.68
CA ALA A 48 -11.02 -3.27 -12.68
C ALA A 48 -11.33 -4.06 -11.41
N LEU A 49 -10.48 -5.02 -11.03
CA LEU A 49 -10.63 -5.79 -9.79
C LEU A 49 -10.62 -4.89 -8.56
N ASP A 50 -9.71 -3.91 -8.52
CA ASP A 50 -9.64 -2.96 -7.41
C ASP A 50 -10.94 -2.17 -7.25
N GLN A 51 -11.46 -1.64 -8.36
CA GLN A 51 -12.70 -0.86 -8.38
C GLN A 51 -13.93 -1.72 -8.09
N ILE A 52 -13.97 -2.97 -8.56
CA ILE A 52 -15.04 -3.94 -8.24
C ILE A 52 -15.08 -4.21 -6.74
N PHE A 53 -13.94 -4.55 -6.12
CA PHE A 53 -13.92 -4.81 -4.68
C PHE A 53 -14.26 -3.57 -3.84
N ILE A 54 -13.94 -2.36 -4.33
CA ILE A 54 -14.34 -1.12 -3.67
C ILE A 54 -15.85 -0.87 -3.81
N ALA A 55 -16.41 -1.05 -5.01
CA ALA A 55 -17.81 -0.79 -5.32
C ALA A 55 -18.75 -1.81 -4.65
N ALA A 56 -18.29 -3.05 -4.47
CA ALA A 56 -19.02 -4.12 -3.77
C ALA A 56 -18.20 -4.64 -2.56
N PRO A 57 -18.28 -3.97 -1.40
CA PRO A 57 -17.52 -4.34 -0.19
C PRO A 57 -17.84 -5.74 0.34
N GLN A 58 -19.03 -6.26 0.06
CA GLN A 58 -19.49 -7.58 0.46
C GLN A 58 -18.80 -8.71 -0.31
N LEU A 59 -18.21 -8.43 -1.48
CA LEU A 59 -17.56 -9.47 -2.29
C LEU A 59 -16.35 -10.07 -1.57
N SER A 60 -16.36 -11.38 -1.38
CA SER A 60 -15.29 -12.17 -0.77
C SER A 60 -14.21 -12.56 -1.78
N ALA A 61 -14.58 -12.76 -3.04
CA ALA A 61 -13.69 -13.13 -4.14
C ALA A 61 -14.27 -12.77 -5.51
N VAL A 62 -13.40 -12.69 -6.52
CA VAL A 62 -13.76 -12.63 -7.94
C VAL A 62 -13.07 -13.76 -8.68
N ALA A 63 -13.84 -14.67 -9.28
CA ALA A 63 -13.34 -15.71 -10.16
C ALA A 63 -13.19 -15.17 -11.59
N LEU A 64 -12.08 -15.50 -12.23
CA LEU A 64 -11.78 -15.21 -13.63
C LEU A 64 -11.72 -16.54 -14.38
N PRO A 65 -12.82 -17.01 -15.01
CA PRO A 65 -12.89 -18.36 -15.56
C PRO A 65 -11.71 -18.66 -16.48
N TRP A 66 -10.93 -19.70 -16.13
CA TRP A 66 -9.72 -20.04 -16.88
C TRP A 66 -9.96 -20.15 -18.39
N ALA A 67 -11.08 -20.76 -18.81
CA ALA A 67 -11.43 -20.94 -20.22
C ALA A 67 -11.55 -19.63 -21.03
N GLU A 68 -11.78 -18.50 -20.37
CA GLU A 68 -11.92 -17.18 -21.03
C GLU A 68 -10.66 -16.31 -20.87
N TRP A 69 -9.89 -16.53 -19.81
CA TRP A 69 -8.78 -15.67 -19.39
C TRP A 69 -7.41 -16.27 -19.64
N CYS A 70 -7.31 -17.54 -20.08
CA CYS A 70 -6.04 -18.25 -20.27
C CYS A 70 -5.13 -17.67 -21.36
N GLU A 71 -5.67 -16.84 -22.26
CA GLU A 71 -4.89 -16.17 -23.32
C GLU A 71 -4.54 -14.71 -22.95
N GLU A 72 -5.08 -14.17 -21.85
CA GLU A 72 -4.86 -12.77 -21.47
C GLU A 72 -3.61 -12.64 -20.56
N PRO A 73 -2.57 -11.88 -20.95
CA PRO A 73 -1.30 -11.84 -20.23
C PRO A 73 -1.35 -11.28 -18.80
N GLN A 74 -2.23 -10.31 -18.52
CA GLN A 74 -2.41 -9.74 -17.19
C GLN A 74 -3.06 -10.76 -16.24
N ALA A 75 -4.04 -11.53 -16.73
CA ALA A 75 -4.66 -12.62 -15.99
C ALA A 75 -3.65 -13.73 -15.68
N LEU A 76 -2.87 -14.18 -16.67
CA LEU A 76 -1.81 -15.16 -16.45
C LEU A 76 -0.78 -14.69 -15.41
N THR A 77 -0.39 -13.41 -15.45
CA THR A 77 0.49 -12.82 -14.44
C THR A 77 -0.13 -12.86 -13.06
N LEU A 78 -1.41 -12.48 -12.94
CA LEU A 78 -2.14 -12.48 -11.68
C LEU A 78 -2.32 -13.90 -11.11
N PHE A 79 -2.71 -14.85 -11.95
CA PHE A 79 -2.82 -16.27 -11.60
C PHE A 79 -1.48 -16.82 -11.11
N GLY A 80 -0.37 -16.40 -11.74
CA GLY A 80 0.97 -16.74 -11.29
C GLY A 80 1.30 -16.27 -9.88
N GLN A 81 0.74 -15.13 -9.45
CA GLN A 81 0.93 -14.58 -8.10
C GLN A 81 0.00 -15.22 -7.07
N VAL A 82 -1.30 -15.38 -7.38
CA VAL A 82 -2.28 -15.94 -6.44
C VAL A 82 -2.36 -17.48 -6.45
N LYS A 83 -1.75 -18.13 -7.45
CA LYS A 83 -1.79 -19.59 -7.69
C LYS A 83 -3.22 -20.13 -7.89
N SER A 84 -4.13 -19.32 -8.39
CA SER A 84 -5.54 -19.66 -8.61
C SER A 84 -6.15 -18.73 -9.67
N ASP A 85 -7.23 -19.17 -10.31
CA ASP A 85 -8.11 -18.33 -11.12
C ASP A 85 -9.17 -17.59 -10.30
N ILE A 86 -9.18 -17.79 -8.97
CA ILE A 86 -10.03 -17.11 -8.00
C ILE A 86 -9.20 -16.09 -7.22
N ILE A 87 -9.60 -14.83 -7.33
CA ILE A 87 -8.94 -13.71 -6.66
C ILE A 87 -9.69 -13.40 -5.37
N HIS A 88 -9.16 -13.83 -4.23
CA HIS A 88 -9.73 -13.50 -2.93
C HIS A 88 -9.48 -12.03 -2.57
N ARG A 89 -10.51 -11.36 -2.05
CA ARG A 89 -10.46 -9.95 -1.63
C ARG A 89 -9.31 -9.69 -0.63
N THR A 90 -9.16 -10.59 0.34
CA THR A 90 -8.16 -10.48 1.41
C THR A 90 -6.74 -10.62 0.90
N ALA A 91 -6.52 -11.42 -0.15
CA ALA A 91 -5.22 -11.61 -0.77
C ALA A 91 -4.89 -10.51 -1.80
N PHE A 92 -5.89 -10.02 -2.52
CA PHE A 92 -5.71 -9.08 -3.65
C PHE A 92 -4.89 -7.84 -3.28
N TRP A 93 -5.18 -7.20 -2.14
CA TRP A 93 -4.44 -6.00 -1.72
C TRP A 93 -3.07 -6.29 -1.11
N GLN A 94 -2.72 -7.55 -0.87
CA GLN A 94 -1.39 -7.98 -0.41
C GLN A 94 -0.44 -8.25 -1.57
N LEU A 95 -0.96 -8.31 -2.80
CA LEU A 95 -0.16 -8.52 -3.99
C LEU A 95 0.70 -7.28 -4.30
N PRO A 96 1.91 -7.46 -4.87
CA PRO A 96 2.83 -6.37 -5.18
C PRO A 96 2.43 -5.55 -6.43
N LEU A 97 1.13 -5.41 -6.70
CA LEU A 97 0.58 -4.83 -7.94
C LEU A 97 0.83 -3.32 -8.08
N TRP A 98 1.06 -2.63 -6.97
CA TRP A 98 1.23 -1.16 -6.92
C TRP A 98 2.61 -0.74 -6.42
N LEU A 99 3.56 -1.67 -6.30
CA LEU A 99 4.91 -1.34 -5.91
C LEU A 99 5.63 -0.65 -7.08
N SER A 100 6.21 0.52 -6.82
CA SER A 100 6.96 1.28 -7.83
C SER A 100 8.41 0.77 -8.01
N SER A 101 8.82 -0.19 -7.19
CA SER A 101 10.10 -0.90 -7.29
C SER A 101 9.90 -2.39 -7.05
N PRO A 102 10.72 -3.29 -7.63
CA PRO A 102 10.66 -4.71 -7.33
C PRO A 102 10.74 -4.94 -5.82
N ALA A 103 9.94 -5.86 -5.31
CA ALA A 103 10.00 -6.20 -3.91
C ALA A 103 11.37 -6.83 -3.60
N ASN A 104 12.13 -6.20 -2.70
CA ASN A 104 13.38 -6.73 -2.24
C ASN A 104 13.08 -8.00 -1.43
N ARG A 105 13.61 -9.15 -1.86
CA ARG A 105 13.43 -10.42 -1.15
C ARG A 105 14.37 -10.50 0.04
N ALA A 106 13.90 -11.08 1.12
CA ALA A 106 14.77 -11.50 2.20
C ALA A 106 15.73 -12.58 1.68
N SER A 107 16.99 -12.55 2.12
CA SER A 107 17.99 -13.56 1.74
C SER A 107 17.69 -14.94 2.36
N GLY A 108 16.85 -14.98 3.39
CA GLY A 108 16.61 -16.16 4.22
C GLY A 108 17.73 -16.44 5.24
N GLU A 109 18.83 -15.68 5.18
CA GLU A 109 19.89 -15.74 6.18
C GLU A 109 19.39 -15.18 7.52
N MET A 110 19.86 -15.75 8.63
CA MET A 110 19.48 -15.32 9.96
C MET A 110 20.62 -14.50 10.59
N VAL A 111 20.27 -13.41 11.25
CA VAL A 111 21.19 -12.46 11.87
C VAL A 111 20.89 -12.34 13.36
N PHE A 112 21.94 -12.29 14.17
CA PHE A 112 21.85 -12.00 15.60
C PHE A 112 22.20 -10.54 15.85
N ASP A 113 21.28 -9.77 16.45
CA ASP A 113 21.55 -8.43 16.96
C ASP A 113 21.93 -8.53 18.44
N ALA A 114 23.21 -8.33 18.73
CA ALA A 114 23.74 -8.41 20.10
C ALA A 114 23.26 -7.25 21.00
N GLU A 115 22.92 -6.08 20.46
CA GLU A 115 22.42 -4.95 21.26
C GLU A 115 21.01 -5.23 21.79
N ARG A 116 20.22 -5.98 21.03
CA ARG A 116 18.83 -6.32 21.33
C ARG A 116 18.66 -7.76 21.83
N GLU A 117 19.69 -8.58 21.72
CA GLU A 117 19.71 -10.01 22.04
C GLU A 117 18.62 -10.80 21.29
N ILE A 118 18.40 -10.47 20.01
CA ILE A 118 17.38 -11.10 19.17
C ILE A 118 17.98 -11.75 17.93
N TYR A 119 17.32 -12.81 17.46
CA TYR A 119 17.70 -13.56 16.25
C TYR A 119 16.56 -13.51 15.24
N PHE A 120 16.83 -12.96 14.04
CA PHE A 120 15.79 -12.71 13.03
C PHE A 120 16.35 -12.82 11.60
N PRO A 121 15.50 -13.04 10.58
CA PRO A 121 15.94 -13.07 9.19
C PRO A 121 16.51 -11.72 8.74
N GLN A 122 17.60 -11.75 7.99
CA GLN A 122 18.19 -10.56 7.38
C GLN A 122 17.13 -9.78 6.60
N ARG A 123 17.01 -8.49 6.95
CA ARG A 123 15.99 -7.63 6.37
C ARG A 123 16.34 -7.30 4.91
N PRO A 124 15.34 -7.24 4.02
CA PRO A 124 15.56 -6.72 2.69
C PRO A 124 16.18 -5.32 2.73
N PRO A 125 17.01 -4.95 1.74
CA PRO A 125 17.53 -3.61 1.63
C PRO A 125 16.38 -2.59 1.57
N ARG A 126 16.62 -1.41 2.14
CA ARG A 126 15.64 -0.34 2.12
C ARG A 126 15.31 0.05 0.68
N PRO A 127 14.04 0.25 0.33
CA PRO A 127 13.68 0.79 -0.97
C PRO A 127 14.17 2.23 -1.14
N GLN A 128 14.27 2.68 -2.38
CA GLN A 128 14.66 4.04 -2.75
C GLN A 128 13.57 4.70 -3.59
N GLY A 129 13.47 6.03 -3.51
CA GLY A 129 12.53 6.80 -4.32
C GLY A 129 11.07 6.51 -3.97
N GLU A 130 10.22 6.42 -4.98
CA GLU A 130 8.83 6.03 -4.82
C GLU A 130 8.72 4.51 -4.62
N VAL A 131 7.95 4.12 -3.62
CA VAL A 131 7.79 2.72 -3.22
C VAL A 131 6.41 2.16 -3.58
N TYR A 132 5.43 3.04 -3.78
CA TYR A 132 4.05 2.65 -4.07
C TYR A 132 3.27 3.73 -4.79
N ARG A 133 2.42 3.32 -5.72
CA ARG A 133 1.49 4.20 -6.43
C ARG A 133 0.20 3.48 -6.82
N ARG A 134 -0.93 4.05 -6.42
CA ARG A 134 -2.26 3.52 -6.73
C ARG A 134 -3.29 4.63 -6.86
N TYR A 135 -4.18 4.50 -7.84
CA TYR A 135 -5.38 5.33 -7.91
C TYR A 135 -6.44 4.85 -6.91
N ASP A 136 -6.96 5.74 -6.04
CA ASP A 136 -8.11 5.41 -5.19
C ASP A 136 -9.39 6.02 -5.80
N PRO A 137 -10.32 5.20 -6.32
CA PRO A 137 -11.51 5.67 -7.03
C PRO A 137 -12.51 6.41 -6.12
N ARG A 138 -12.45 6.23 -4.80
CA ARG A 138 -13.40 6.87 -3.86
C ARG A 138 -13.10 8.35 -3.68
N ILE A 139 -11.81 8.69 -3.63
CA ILE A 139 -11.35 10.07 -3.50
C ILE A 139 -10.90 10.67 -4.84
N ARG A 140 -10.82 9.83 -5.89
CA ARG A 140 -10.42 10.18 -7.26
C ARG A 140 -9.05 10.85 -7.34
N ARG A 141 -8.09 10.29 -6.59
CA ARG A 141 -6.71 10.79 -6.49
C ARG A 141 -5.72 9.64 -6.63
N MET A 142 -4.53 9.95 -7.13
CA MET A 142 -3.36 9.07 -7.04
C MET A 142 -2.79 9.15 -5.64
N LEU A 143 -2.79 8.04 -4.91
CA LEU A 143 -2.05 7.86 -3.68
C LEU A 143 -0.66 7.34 -4.03
N SER A 144 0.38 7.98 -3.52
CA SER A 144 1.75 7.46 -3.59
C SER A 144 2.50 7.59 -2.27
N PHE A 145 3.51 6.76 -2.10
CA PHE A 145 4.46 6.83 -1.00
C PHE A 145 5.87 6.86 -1.54
N ARG A 146 6.69 7.75 -1.01
CA ARG A 146 8.12 7.83 -1.34
C ARG A 146 8.97 7.98 -0.10
N ILE A 147 10.23 7.60 -0.19
CA ILE A 147 11.21 7.88 0.86
C ILE A 147 11.28 9.39 1.12
N ALA A 148 11.33 9.77 2.40
CA ALA A 148 11.49 11.17 2.78
C ALA A 148 12.88 11.66 2.38
N ASP A 149 12.96 12.90 1.91
CA ASP A 149 14.20 13.56 1.54
C ASP A 149 14.40 14.78 2.45
N PRO A 150 15.43 14.80 3.32
CA PRO A 150 15.65 15.89 4.26
C PRO A 150 15.79 17.25 3.54
N VAL A 151 16.35 17.26 2.33
CA VAL A 151 16.55 18.51 1.57
C VAL A 151 15.22 19.13 1.17
N SER A 152 14.26 18.33 0.70
CA SER A 152 12.99 18.84 0.18
C SER A 152 11.82 18.77 1.17
N ASP A 153 11.92 17.93 2.22
CA ASP A 153 10.83 17.68 3.16
C ASP A 153 11.02 18.30 4.55
N ALA A 154 12.24 18.68 4.95
CA ALA A 154 12.50 19.12 6.33
C ALA A 154 11.65 20.33 6.77
N GLU A 155 11.48 21.34 5.92
CA GLU A 155 10.64 22.51 6.25
C GLU A 155 9.18 22.11 6.51
N ARG A 156 8.65 21.23 5.65
CA ARG A 156 7.27 20.74 5.74
C ARG A 156 7.08 19.86 6.97
N PHE A 157 8.02 18.95 7.19
CA PHE A 157 8.04 18.06 8.34
C PHE A 157 8.12 18.86 9.64
N THR A 158 8.95 19.90 9.68
CA THR A 158 9.03 20.84 10.81
C THR A 158 7.70 21.51 11.08
N ARG A 159 7.03 22.04 10.06
CA ARG A 159 5.69 22.63 10.21
C ARG A 159 4.68 21.62 10.75
N TRP A 160 4.73 20.38 10.27
CA TRP A 160 3.81 19.33 10.74
C TRP A 160 4.08 18.92 12.18
N MET A 161 5.34 18.74 12.58
CA MET A 161 5.72 18.36 13.94
C MET A 161 5.40 19.42 14.99
N ASN A 162 5.48 20.70 14.60
CA ASN A 162 5.12 21.83 15.46
C ASN A 162 3.61 22.17 15.43
N ASP A 163 2.77 21.44 14.69
CA ASP A 163 1.31 21.57 14.84
C ASP A 163 0.93 21.01 16.22
N PRO A 164 0.25 21.78 17.10
CA PRO A 164 0.00 21.37 18.50
C PRO A 164 -0.69 20.00 18.64
N ARG A 165 -1.49 19.59 17.64
CA ARG A 165 -2.12 18.26 17.64
C ARG A 165 -1.10 17.16 17.36
N VAL A 166 -0.16 17.38 16.46
CA VAL A 166 0.91 16.41 16.18
C VAL A 166 1.86 16.36 17.37
N GLU A 167 2.28 17.53 17.86
CA GLU A 167 3.14 17.67 19.05
C GLU A 167 2.58 16.91 20.25
N TYR A 168 1.26 17.00 20.50
CA TYR A 168 0.63 16.27 21.60
C TYR A 168 0.85 14.75 21.59
N PHE A 169 0.94 14.13 20.40
CA PHE A 169 1.12 12.67 20.28
C PHE A 169 2.57 12.28 20.00
N TRP A 170 3.29 13.09 19.23
CA TRP A 170 4.65 12.78 18.79
C TRP A 170 5.71 13.34 19.75
N GLU A 171 5.42 14.44 20.45
CA GLU A 171 6.35 15.11 21.38
C GLU A 171 7.72 15.40 20.75
N GLN A 172 7.74 15.66 19.43
CA GLN A 172 8.94 15.95 18.63
C GLN A 172 8.91 17.36 18.04
N SER A 173 8.31 18.36 18.71
CA SER A 173 8.41 19.75 18.24
C SER A 173 9.86 20.24 18.30
N GLY A 174 10.23 21.19 17.45
CA GLY A 174 11.62 21.65 17.37
C GLY A 174 11.95 22.51 16.16
N SER A 175 13.18 23.02 16.12
CA SER A 175 13.71 23.84 15.02
C SER A 175 13.92 23.02 13.75
N LEU A 176 14.09 23.71 12.61
CA LEU A 176 14.36 23.06 11.33
C LEU A 176 15.60 22.14 11.42
N GLU A 177 16.66 22.58 12.09
CA GLU A 177 17.89 21.80 12.25
C GLU A 177 17.66 20.50 13.02
N VAL A 178 16.84 20.54 14.08
CA VAL A 178 16.45 19.35 14.85
C VAL A 178 15.71 18.35 13.97
N GLN A 179 14.80 18.84 13.13
CA GLN A 179 13.95 18.02 12.27
C GLN A 179 14.70 17.46 11.06
N THR A 180 15.60 18.23 10.46
CA THR A 180 16.51 17.75 9.41
C THR A 180 17.36 16.61 9.97
N ALA A 181 17.99 16.81 11.12
CA ALA A 181 18.78 15.78 11.77
C ALA A 181 17.94 14.55 12.15
N TYR A 182 16.66 14.74 12.51
CA TYR A 182 15.73 13.64 12.76
C TYR A 182 15.49 12.78 11.50
N LEU A 183 15.17 13.41 10.36
CA LEU A 183 14.96 12.70 9.10
C LEU A 183 16.23 11.96 8.66
N GLU A 184 17.40 12.57 8.79
CA GLU A 184 18.70 11.95 8.48
C GLU A 184 18.97 10.72 9.37
N ARG A 185 18.66 10.80 10.67
CA ARG A 185 18.75 9.65 11.57
C ARG A 185 17.79 8.52 11.16
N GLN A 186 16.55 8.84 10.79
CA GLN A 186 15.60 7.82 10.32
C GLN A 186 16.04 7.18 9.00
N LEU A 187 16.69 7.95 8.13
CA LEU A 187 17.30 7.44 6.90
C LEU A 187 18.59 6.65 7.13
N THR A 188 19.20 6.69 8.32
CA THR A 188 20.38 5.88 8.63
C THR A 188 20.09 4.75 9.62
N GLY A 189 18.90 4.77 10.24
CA GLY A 189 18.42 3.71 11.12
C GLY A 189 18.31 2.35 10.42
N LYS A 190 18.65 1.26 11.12
CA LYS A 190 18.64 -0.10 10.55
C LYS A 190 17.25 -0.73 10.50
N HIS A 191 16.39 -0.39 11.46
CA HIS A 191 15.12 -1.07 11.68
C HIS A 191 13.91 -0.32 11.08
N ALA A 192 14.08 0.95 10.71
CA ALA A 192 13.00 1.83 10.27
C ALA A 192 13.38 2.64 9.02
N PHE A 193 12.36 3.17 8.34
CA PHE A 193 12.55 4.18 7.31
C PHE A 193 11.38 5.14 7.20
N PRO A 194 11.66 6.42 6.89
CA PRO A 194 10.64 7.45 6.76
C PRO A 194 10.04 7.47 5.36
N LEU A 195 8.73 7.66 5.27
CA LEU A 195 8.00 7.87 4.03
C LEU A 195 7.18 9.16 4.08
N ILE A 196 7.03 9.77 2.92
CA ILE A 196 6.07 10.82 2.65
C ILE A 196 4.92 10.24 1.83
N GLY A 197 3.70 10.40 2.36
CA GLY A 197 2.48 10.11 1.61
C GLY A 197 2.08 11.31 0.77
N CYS A 198 1.68 11.05 -0.47
CA CYS A 198 1.29 12.06 -1.44
C CYS A 198 -0.10 11.76 -2.03
N PHE A 199 -0.87 12.82 -2.28
CA PHE A 199 -2.03 12.78 -3.17
C PHE A 199 -1.76 13.61 -4.41
N ASP A 200 -1.85 12.98 -5.58
CA ASP A 200 -1.45 13.57 -6.86
C ASP A 200 -0.09 14.26 -6.75
N ASP A 201 0.88 13.53 -6.19
CA ASP A 201 2.26 13.97 -5.98
C ASP A 201 2.43 15.15 -5.01
N ARG A 202 1.37 15.57 -4.31
CA ARG A 202 1.42 16.59 -3.25
C ARG A 202 1.55 15.92 -1.87
N PRO A 203 2.64 16.16 -1.12
CA PRO A 203 2.82 15.64 0.23
C PRO A 203 1.69 16.03 1.18
N PHE A 204 1.18 15.08 1.95
CA PHE A 204 0.13 15.32 2.94
C PHE A 204 0.37 14.71 4.33
N SER A 205 1.23 13.69 4.41
CA SER A 205 1.45 12.89 5.61
C SER A 205 2.87 12.35 5.66
N TYR A 206 3.31 12.04 6.88
CA TYR A 206 4.58 11.37 7.16
C TYR A 206 4.32 10.02 7.83
N PHE A 207 5.12 9.01 7.48
CA PHE A 207 5.05 7.67 8.04
C PHE A 207 6.44 7.17 8.43
N GLU A 208 6.49 6.32 9.43
CA GLU A 208 7.68 5.55 9.82
C GLU A 208 7.30 4.09 9.84
N ILE A 209 7.88 3.32 8.93
CA ILE A 209 7.65 1.88 8.90
C ILE A 209 8.86 1.19 9.47
N TYR A 210 8.65 0.36 10.49
CA TYR A 210 9.73 -0.29 11.23
C TYR A 210 9.48 -1.78 11.46
N TRP A 211 10.55 -2.54 11.70
CA TRP A 211 10.46 -3.95 12.09
C TRP A 211 10.11 -4.01 13.56
N ALA A 212 8.94 -4.57 13.89
CA ALA A 212 8.41 -4.53 15.25
C ALA A 212 9.33 -5.25 16.25
N ALA A 213 9.95 -6.36 15.83
CA ALA A 213 10.92 -7.11 16.62
C ALA A 213 12.16 -6.29 17.01
N GLU A 214 12.57 -5.33 16.17
CA GLU A 214 13.76 -4.50 16.36
C GLU A 214 13.46 -3.16 17.06
N ASP A 215 12.18 -2.84 17.23
CA ASP A 215 11.71 -1.63 17.91
C ASP A 215 11.37 -1.93 19.39
N ARG A 216 11.17 -0.87 20.19
CA ARG A 216 10.81 -0.96 21.60
C ARG A 216 9.56 -1.84 21.83
N ILE A 217 8.60 -1.84 20.88
CA ILE A 217 7.38 -2.65 20.98
C ILE A 217 7.66 -4.16 21.01
N GLY A 218 8.76 -4.63 20.40
CA GLY A 218 9.13 -6.05 20.34
C GLY A 218 9.34 -6.71 21.70
N ARG A 219 9.50 -5.92 22.78
CA ARG A 219 9.62 -6.42 24.16
C ARG A 219 8.28 -6.69 24.84
N HIS A 220 7.18 -6.29 24.22
CA HIS A 220 5.86 -6.27 24.83
C HIS A 220 4.89 -7.32 24.28
N TYR A 221 5.29 -8.11 23.28
CA TYR A 221 4.49 -9.19 22.73
C TYR A 221 5.34 -10.26 22.01
N SER A 222 4.75 -11.43 21.75
CA SER A 222 5.37 -12.48 20.94
C SER A 222 5.27 -12.13 19.46
N TRP A 223 6.31 -11.50 18.92
CA TRP A 223 6.38 -11.08 17.52
C TRP A 223 6.65 -12.25 16.57
N GLN A 224 6.18 -12.11 15.33
CA GLN A 224 6.61 -12.92 14.20
C GLN A 224 7.77 -12.22 13.46
N PRO A 225 8.63 -12.98 12.75
CA PRO A 225 9.86 -12.42 12.17
C PRO A 225 9.66 -11.21 11.26
N PHE A 226 8.55 -11.15 10.54
CA PHE A 226 8.25 -10.07 9.58
C PHE A 226 7.19 -9.09 10.08
N ASP A 227 6.90 -9.08 11.38
CA ASP A 227 5.98 -8.08 11.94
C ASP A 227 6.50 -6.66 11.70
N ARG A 228 5.59 -5.80 11.24
CA ARG A 228 5.84 -4.38 11.00
C ARG A 228 5.05 -3.53 11.98
N GLY A 229 5.67 -2.43 12.38
CA GLY A 229 4.97 -1.34 13.02
C GLY A 229 4.95 -0.10 12.15
N LEU A 230 4.03 0.79 12.47
CA LEU A 230 3.78 2.02 11.74
C LEU A 230 3.53 3.17 12.70
N HIS A 231 4.32 4.23 12.59
CA HIS A 231 3.92 5.56 13.06
C HIS A 231 3.45 6.39 11.88
N LEU A 232 2.41 7.19 12.09
CA LEU A 232 1.91 8.08 11.05
C LEU A 232 1.38 9.39 11.62
N LEU A 233 1.52 10.44 10.82
CA LEU A 233 0.84 11.71 11.02
C LEU A 233 0.28 12.20 9.69
N VAL A 234 -0.93 12.76 9.74
CA VAL A 234 -1.46 13.58 8.65
C VAL A 234 -1.18 15.02 9.00
N GLY A 235 -0.31 15.67 8.22
CA GLY A 235 0.09 17.05 8.48
C GLY A 235 -0.89 18.06 7.91
N GLU A 236 -1.35 17.82 6.68
CA GLU A 236 -2.19 18.77 5.95
C GLU A 236 -3.67 18.73 6.38
N GLN A 237 -4.24 19.90 6.69
CA GLN A 237 -5.54 19.97 7.38
C GLN A 237 -6.71 19.42 6.57
N GLN A 238 -6.68 19.67 5.26
CA GLN A 238 -7.72 19.24 4.33
C GLN A 238 -7.89 17.72 4.24
N TRP A 239 -6.90 16.94 4.72
CA TRP A 239 -6.91 15.47 4.68
C TRP A 239 -7.18 14.82 6.04
N ARG A 240 -7.53 15.61 7.07
CA ARG A 240 -7.72 15.16 8.45
C ARG A 240 -8.97 14.28 8.66
N ARG A 241 -10.01 14.45 7.85
CA ARG A 241 -11.31 13.78 8.06
C ARG A 241 -11.57 12.74 6.97
N GLY A 242 -11.52 11.46 7.33
CA GLY A 242 -12.07 10.39 6.50
C GLY A 242 -11.57 8.98 6.86
N PRO A 243 -12.19 7.92 6.28
CA PRO A 243 -11.76 6.52 6.42
C PRO A 243 -10.35 6.22 5.89
N LEU A 244 -9.63 7.25 5.46
CA LEU A 244 -8.37 7.21 4.74
C LEU A 244 -7.22 6.84 5.68
N CYS A 245 -7.15 7.41 6.89
CA CYS A 245 -6.08 7.11 7.85
C CYS A 245 -6.02 5.63 8.23
N ALA A 246 -7.18 5.01 8.52
CA ALA A 246 -7.25 3.58 8.87
C ALA A 246 -6.91 2.66 7.67
N LYS A 247 -7.21 3.08 6.44
CA LYS A 247 -6.92 2.30 5.23
C LYS A 247 -5.51 2.51 4.68
N LEU A 248 -4.86 3.63 5.02
CA LEU A 248 -3.45 3.90 4.70
C LEU A 248 -2.52 3.00 5.51
N ALA A 249 -2.85 2.75 6.78
CA ALA A 249 -2.07 1.85 7.66
C ALA A 249 -2.00 0.42 7.10
N ALA A 250 -3.14 -0.18 6.76
CA ALA A 250 -3.21 -1.53 6.18
C ALA A 250 -2.49 -1.68 4.81
N ARG A 251 -2.16 -0.56 4.15
CA ARG A 251 -1.46 -0.54 2.86
C ARG A 251 0.04 -0.30 3.04
N ALA A 252 0.45 0.45 4.05
CA ALA A 252 1.86 0.63 4.41
C ALA A 252 2.53 -0.71 4.80
N ASP A 253 1.77 -1.62 5.41
CA ASP A 253 2.24 -2.98 5.76
C ASP A 253 2.57 -3.86 4.54
N THR A 254 2.10 -3.48 3.34
CA THR A 254 2.37 -4.21 2.07
C THR A 254 3.57 -3.64 1.30
N LEU A 255 4.20 -2.58 1.80
CA LEU A 255 5.43 -1.99 1.24
C LEU A 255 6.62 -2.91 1.51
N PRO A 256 7.55 -3.03 0.55
CA PRO A 256 8.15 -4.28 0.11
C PRO A 256 8.66 -5.14 1.28
N ALA A 257 7.75 -5.94 1.81
CA ALA A 257 8.02 -7.19 2.48
C ALA A 257 7.64 -8.28 1.47
N ALA A 258 8.50 -8.49 0.45
CA ALA A 258 8.48 -9.79 -0.19
C ALA A 258 9.12 -10.76 0.80
N GLY A 259 8.29 -11.69 1.29
CA GLY A 259 8.78 -12.91 1.93
C GLY A 259 9.75 -13.67 1.04
#